data_AF-A0A4R8ZGW8-F1
#
_entry.id   AF-A0A4R8ZGW8-F1
#
_cell.length_a   1.000
_cell.length_b   1.000
_cell.length_c   1.000
_cell.angle_alpha   90.00
_cell.angle_beta   90.00
_cell.angle_gamma   90.00
#
_symmetry.space_group_name_H-M   'P 1'
#
loop_
_entity.id
_entity.type
_entity.pdbx_description
1 polymer ?
#
loop_
_entity_poly.entity_id
_entity_poly.type
_entity_poly.pdbx_seq_one_letter_code
_entity_poly.pdbx_strand_id
1 'polypeptide(L)' 'MWTAEGPSPLSLSTQSGSADKAKQRFTLAPISVGSATFQIRSVKDDTKCLESGNTLTLKTCDTTVPIQENQQFTLDEVTS' A
#
# COMPACT_ATOMS: atom_id res chain seq x y z
N MET A 1 33.50 -5.91 0.82
CA MET A 1 32.42 -6.77 1.37
C MET A 1 31.11 -6.07 1.08
N TRP A 2 30.12 -6.81 0.58
CA TRP A 2 28.89 -6.28 -0.01
C TRP A 2 27.94 -5.71 1.06
N THR A 3 27.30 -4.59 0.73
CA THR A 3 26.27 -3.91 1.52
C THR A 3 24.94 -4.64 1.36
N ALA A 4 24.36 -5.08 2.47
CA ALA A 4 22.98 -5.54 2.49
C ALA A 4 22.05 -4.32 2.50
N GLU A 5 21.60 -3.87 1.32
CA GLU A 5 20.40 -3.05 1.21
C GLU A 5 19.18 -3.97 1.37
N GLY A 6 18.75 -4.14 2.63
CA GLY A 6 17.53 -4.86 3.00
C GLY A 6 16.28 -3.99 2.80
N PRO A 7 15.09 -4.61 2.70
CA PRO A 7 13.83 -3.92 2.40
C PRO A 7 13.59 -2.85 3.46
N SER A 8 13.40 -1.60 3.02
CA SER A 8 13.10 -0.50 3.94
C SER A 8 11.86 -0.85 4.76
N PRO A 9 11.96 -1.10 6.08
CA PRO A 9 10.78 -1.32 6.88
C PRO A 9 10.04 0.03 6.94
N LEU A 10 8.88 0.08 6.30
CA LEU A 10 7.94 1.19 6.45
C LEU A 10 7.64 1.33 7.95
N SER A 11 8.27 2.30 8.60
CA SER A 11 8.00 2.61 10.00
C SER A 11 6.67 3.35 10.07
N LEU A 12 5.60 2.63 10.43
CA LEU A 12 4.29 3.20 10.74
C LEU A 12 4.41 3.95 12.07
N SER A 13 4.52 5.28 12.02
CA SER A 13 4.58 6.12 13.23
C SER A 13 3.25 6.09 13.98
N THR A 14 3.28 5.70 15.25
CA THR A 14 2.10 5.48 16.12
C THR A 14 1.50 6.75 16.71
N GLN A 15 2.02 7.93 16.35
CA GLN A 15 1.57 9.18 16.91
C GLN A 15 0.27 9.62 16.21
N SER A 16 -0.89 9.31 16.79
CA SER A 16 -2.18 9.74 16.23
C SER A 16 -3.11 10.33 17.29
N GLY A 17 -3.45 11.62 17.11
CA GLY A 17 -4.71 12.17 17.60
C GLY A 17 -5.89 11.58 16.80
N SER A 18 -7.13 11.75 17.28
CA SER A 18 -8.32 11.21 16.60
C SER A 18 -8.46 11.64 15.13
N ALA A 19 -8.00 12.86 14.80
CA ALA A 19 -8.00 13.40 13.45
C ALA A 19 -6.94 12.80 12.50
N ASP A 20 -5.90 12.12 13.02
CA ASP A 20 -4.84 11.52 12.20
C ASP A 20 -5.08 10.05 11.86
N LYS A 21 -6.02 9.38 12.55
CA LYS A 21 -6.31 7.96 12.30
C LYS A 21 -6.80 7.70 10.87
N ALA A 22 -7.56 8.63 10.28
CA ALA A 22 -8.02 8.48 8.89
C ALA A 22 -6.86 8.55 7.87
N LYS A 23 -5.79 9.31 8.16
CA LYS A 23 -4.60 9.42 7.28
C LYS A 23 -3.71 8.17 7.33
N GLN A 24 -3.84 7.37 8.39
CA GLN A 24 -3.06 6.15 8.63
C GLN A 24 -3.82 4.86 8.30
N ARG A 25 -5.08 4.98 7.83
CA ARG A 25 -5.92 3.84 7.48
C ARG A 25 -5.97 3.64 5.98
N PHE A 26 -5.85 2.37 5.60
CA PHE A 26 -5.93 1.94 4.23
C PHE A 26 -6.91 0.77 4.10
N THR A 27 -7.59 0.70 2.96
CA THR A 27 -8.46 -0.41 2.57
C THR A 27 -7.69 -1.31 1.62
N LEU A 28 -7.78 -2.63 1.85
CA LEU A 28 -7.28 -3.66 0.93
C LEU A 28 -8.41 -4.03 -0.03
N ALA A 29 -8.33 -3.56 -1.27
CA ALA A 29 -9.30 -3.89 -2.31
C ALA A 29 -8.77 -5.07 -3.14
N PRO A 30 -9.44 -6.23 -3.14
CA PRO A 30 -9.01 -7.38 -3.95
C PRO A 30 -9.12 -7.04 -5.44
N ILE A 31 -8.08 -7.38 -6.22
CA ILE A 31 -8.05 -7.11 -7.67
C ILE A 31 -8.86 -8.16 -8.43
N SER A 32 -8.80 -9.41 -7.99
CA SER A 32 -9.60 -10.49 -8.56
C SER A 32 -10.00 -11.50 -7.49
N VAL A 33 -11.16 -12.12 -7.69
CA VAL A 33 -11.68 -13.15 -6.79
C VAL A 33 -10.73 -14.36 -6.83
N GLY A 34 -10.18 -14.71 -5.68
CA GLY A 34 -9.25 -15.85 -5.54
C GLY A 34 -7.77 -15.51 -5.72
N SER A 35 -7.41 -14.27 -6.05
CA SER A 35 -6.02 -13.81 -5.99
C SER A 35 -5.64 -13.31 -4.59
N ALA A 36 -4.40 -13.55 -4.18
CA ALA A 36 -3.79 -12.93 -3.00
C ALA A 36 -3.23 -11.51 -3.31
N THR A 37 -3.82 -10.84 -4.31
CA THR A 37 -3.35 -9.56 -4.84
C THR A 37 -4.37 -8.47 -4.58
N PHE A 38 -3.88 -7.36 -4.05
CA PHE A 38 -4.68 -6.25 -3.56
C PHE A 38 -4.18 -4.92 -4.12
N GLN A 39 -5.11 -3.98 -4.27
CA GLN A 39 -4.79 -2.56 -4.36
C GLN A 39 -5.01 -1.93 -2.98
N ILE A 40 -4.03 -1.16 -2.51
CA ILE A 40 -4.08 -0.53 -1.18
C ILE A 40 -4.57 0.92 -1.33
N ARG A 41 -5.77 1.23 -0.84
CA ARG A 41 -6.44 2.54 -1.03
C ARG A 41 -6.48 3.35 0.27
N SER A 42 -6.40 4.67 0.18
CA SER A 42 -6.58 5.52 1.37
C SER A 42 -8.05 5.52 1.82
N VAL A 43 -8.28 5.44 3.13
CA VAL A 43 -9.63 5.63 3.70
C VAL A 43 -10.05 7.11 3.70
N LYS A 44 -9.09 8.03 3.70
CA LYS A 44 -9.36 9.47 3.69
C LYS A 44 -9.83 9.97 2.32
N ASP A 45 -9.29 9.39 1.25
CA ASP A 45 -9.55 9.76 -0.14
C ASP A 45 -9.48 8.48 -0.98
N ASP A 46 -10.63 7.94 -1.35
CA ASP A 46 -10.75 6.65 -2.05
C ASP A 46 -10.27 6.71 -3.51
N THR A 47 -10.03 7.91 -4.04
CA THR A 47 -9.38 8.12 -5.34
C THR A 47 -7.87 7.92 -5.29
N LYS A 48 -7.31 7.73 -4.08
CA LYS A 48 -5.89 7.59 -3.84
C LYS A 48 -5.51 6.17 -3.46
N CYS A 49 -4.51 5.61 -4.12
CA CYS A 49 -3.92 4.33 -3.75
C CYS A 49 -2.40 4.37 -3.74
N LEU A 50 -1.82 3.36 -3.10
CA LEU A 50 -0.38 3.18 -3.06
C LEU A 50 0.12 2.72 -4.42
N GLU A 51 1.25 3.28 -4.80
CA GLU A 51 1.99 2.97 -6.02
C GLU A 51 3.45 2.75 -5.65
N SER A 52 4.00 1.61 -6.05
CA SER A 52 5.40 1.26 -5.91
C SER A 52 6.23 1.81 -7.06
N GLY A 53 7.15 2.71 -6.78
CA GLY A 53 8.23 3.10 -7.69
C GLY A 53 9.57 3.00 -6.99
N ASN A 54 10.45 3.97 -7.23
CA ASN A 54 11.68 4.15 -6.43
C ASN A 54 11.36 4.37 -4.94
N THR A 55 10.18 4.92 -4.65
CA THR A 55 9.60 5.06 -3.31
C THR A 55 8.13 4.66 -3.35
N LEU A 56 7.57 4.30 -2.19
CA LEU A 56 6.15 4.02 -2.05
C LEU A 56 5.40 5.35 -1.90
N THR A 57 4.51 5.67 -2.84
CA THR A 57 3.78 6.94 -2.84
C THR A 57 2.28 6.75 -2.96
N LEU A 58 1.53 7.70 -2.43
CA LEU A 58 0.08 7.75 -2.59
C LEU A 58 -0.28 8.58 -3.84
N LYS A 59 -0.88 7.94 -4.85
CA LYS A 59 -1.21 8.55 -6.15
C LYS A 59 -2.69 8.44 -6.44
N THR A 60 -3.18 9.33 -7.31
CA THR A 60 -4.52 9.15 -7.87
C THR A 60 -4.51 7.88 -8.72
N CYS A 61 -5.52 7.04 -8.57
CA CYS A 61 -5.67 5.86 -9.40
C CYS A 61 -7.09 5.69 -9.90
N ASP A 62 -7.16 5.18 -11.12
CA ASP A 62 -8.40 4.88 -11.80
C ASP A 62 -8.70 3.39 -11.64
N THR A 63 -9.85 3.08 -11.06
CA THR A 63 -10.29 1.71 -10.77
C THR A 63 -11.22 1.15 -11.85
N THR A 64 -11.52 1.96 -12.87
CA THR A 64 -12.34 1.58 -14.03
C THR A 64 -11.50 0.98 -15.15
N VAL A 65 -10.17 1.15 -15.10
CA VAL A 65 -9.19 0.55 -15.99
C VAL A 65 -8.48 -0.63 -15.30
N PRO A 66 -7.86 -1.55 -16.06
CA PRO A 66 -7.01 -2.58 -15.48
C PRO A 66 -5.94 -1.98 -14.56
N ILE A 67 -5.85 -2.51 -13.34
CA ILE A 67 -4.94 -2.02 -12.32
C ILE A 67 -3.49 -2.27 -12.77
N GLN A 68 -2.69 -1.21 -12.78
CA GLN A 68 -1.28 -1.26 -13.18
C GLN A 68 -0.48 -2.12 -12.21
N GLU A 69 0.52 -2.85 -12.70
CA GLU A 69 1.35 -3.78 -11.89
C GLU A 69 1.98 -3.10 -10.68
N ASN A 70 2.43 -1.85 -10.83
CA ASN A 70 3.01 -1.04 -9.76
C ASN A 70 2.00 -0.58 -8.69
N GLN A 71 0.72 -0.91 -8.82
CA GLN A 71 -0.33 -0.68 -7.83
C GLN A 71 -0.90 -1.99 -7.27
N GLN A 72 -0.27 -3.12 -7.60
CA GLN A 72 -0.64 -4.45 -7.12
C GLN A 72 0.30 -4.89 -6.00
N PHE A 73 -0.27 -5.34 -4.89
CA PHE A 73 0.47 -5.76 -3.71
C PHE A 73 0.02 -7.14 -3.26
N THR A 74 0.97 -7.97 -2.86
CA THR A 74 0.72 -9.23 -2.15
C THR A 74 0.92 -9.02 -0.64
N LEU A 75 0.23 -9.83 0.16
CA LEU A 75 0.46 -9.91 1.60
C LEU A 75 1.13 -11.23 1.90
N ASP A 76 2.43 -11.18 2.14
CA ASP A 76 3.23 -12.33 2.51
C ASP A 76 3.36 -12.40 4.03
N GLU A 77 3.14 -13.60 4.59
CA GLU A 77 3.40 -13.85 6.00
C GLU A 77 4.92 -13.81 6.24
N VAL A 78 5.36 -12.94 7.14
CA VAL A 78 6.76 -12.91 7.57
C VAL A 78 6.90 -13.82 8.79
N THR A 79 7.44 -15.03 8.60
CA THR A 79 7.81 -15.90 9.71
C THR A 79 9.10 -15.39 10.35
N SER A 80 9.01 -14.93 11.60
CA SER A 80 10.13 -14.48 12.45
C SER A 80 10.75 -15.62 13.24
#